data_AF-E3N343-F1
#
_entry.id   AF-E3N343-F1
#
_cell.length_a   1.000
_cell.length_b   1.000
_cell.length_c   1.000
_cell.angle_alpha   90.00
_cell.angle_beta   90.00
_cell.angle_gamma   90.00
#
_symmetry.space_group_name_H-M   'P 1'
#
loop_
_entity.id
_entity.type
_entity.pdbx_description
1 polymer ?
#
loop_
_entity_poly.entity_id
_entity_poly.type
_entity_poly.pdbx_seq_one_letter_code
_entity_poly.pdbx_strand_id
1 'polypeptide(L)'
;MSSSSTVVKELNFDSERSDDKYLSQILYHIDAWDTFNIDIKTSYRFECLRYFKSENFELKSGGWFTFYNLQLVDCAFIKIMGTQLTNCNMKEYLMQWIDGNFENLRSLDVEMREVRDEEYLLDGM
;
A
#
# COMPACT_ATOMS: atom_id res chain seq x y z
N MET A 1 -1.71 -24.73 6.17
CA MET A 1 -2.28 -24.51 7.52
C MET A 1 -3.43 -23.54 7.36
N SER A 2 -4.67 -23.93 7.69
CA SER A 2 -5.82 -23.02 7.58
C SER A 2 -5.76 -22.00 8.72
N SER A 3 -5.30 -20.79 8.43
CA SER A 3 -5.55 -19.64 9.30
C SER A 3 -7.01 -19.26 9.09
N SER A 4 -7.85 -19.34 10.13
CA SER A 4 -9.21 -18.79 10.04
C SER A 4 -9.09 -17.26 10.07
N SER A 5 -9.03 -16.62 8.91
CA SER A 5 -9.22 -15.19 8.85
C SER A 5 -10.68 -14.87 9.14
N THR A 6 -10.89 -13.92 10.05
CA THR A 6 -12.21 -13.32 10.25
C THR A 6 -12.45 -12.38 9.08
N VAL A 7 -13.54 -12.57 8.36
CA VAL A 7 -13.92 -11.72 7.24
C VAL A 7 -14.92 -10.67 7.72
N VAL A 8 -14.57 -9.40 7.59
CA VAL A 8 -15.43 -8.26 7.91
C VAL A 8 -15.84 -7.51 6.62
N LYS A 9 -16.84 -6.64 6.71
CA LYS A 9 -17.17 -5.73 5.60
C LYS A 9 -16.03 -4.71 5.41
N GLU A 10 -15.70 -4.00 6.47
CA GLU A 10 -14.72 -2.93 6.47
C GLU A 10 -13.76 -3.13 7.63
N LEU A 11 -12.46 -3.01 7.36
CA LEU A 11 -11.42 -2.87 8.37
C LEU A 11 -10.98 -1.41 8.37
N ASN A 12 -11.42 -0.68 9.39
CA ASN A 12 -10.89 0.65 9.70
C ASN A 12 -9.94 0.50 10.89
N PHE A 13 -8.67 0.82 10.67
CA PHE A 13 -7.66 0.70 11.69
C PHE A 13 -6.74 1.92 11.71
N ASP A 14 -6.97 2.78 12.70
CA ASP A 14 -6.18 3.98 12.97
C ASP A 14 -5.52 3.90 14.34
N SER A 15 -4.26 4.34 14.44
CA SER A 15 -3.60 4.49 15.73
C SER A 15 -2.51 5.55 15.71
N GLU A 16 -2.52 6.40 16.74
CA GLU A 16 -1.47 7.41 16.95
C GLU A 16 -0.14 6.80 17.43
N ARG A 17 -0.16 5.58 17.96
CA ARG A 17 1.03 4.89 18.47
C ARG A 17 1.47 3.82 17.48
N SER A 18 2.78 3.73 17.25
CA SER A 18 3.33 2.61 16.50
C SER A 18 3.22 1.32 17.30
N ASP A 19 2.44 0.38 16.80
CA ASP A 19 2.37 -0.98 17.33
C ASP A 19 2.41 -1.99 16.18
N ASP A 20 3.63 -2.23 15.70
CA ASP A 20 3.96 -3.20 14.65
C ASP A 20 3.37 -4.58 14.94
N LYS A 21 3.44 -5.01 16.21
CA LYS A 21 2.94 -6.32 16.61
C LYS A 21 1.43 -6.38 16.46
N TYR A 22 0.73 -5.37 16.94
CA TYR A 22 -0.73 -5.34 16.85
C TYR A 22 -1.21 -5.24 15.40
N LEU A 23 -0.58 -4.39 14.58
CA LEU A 23 -0.87 -4.32 13.15
C LEU A 23 -0.62 -5.67 12.45
N SER A 24 0.50 -6.35 12.74
CA SER A 24 0.78 -7.66 12.16
C SER A 24 -0.28 -8.70 12.50
N GLN A 25 -0.80 -8.70 13.73
CA GLN A 25 -1.84 -9.62 14.16
C GLN A 25 -3.16 -9.33 13.46
N ILE A 26 -3.55 -8.06 13.34
CA ILE A 26 -4.74 -7.65 12.60
C ILE A 26 -4.62 -8.08 11.14
N LEU A 27 -3.50 -7.74 10.48
CA LEU A 27 -3.28 -8.08 9.07
C LEU A 27 -3.10 -9.59 8.84
N TYR A 28 -2.79 -10.38 9.86
CA TYR A 28 -2.71 -11.83 9.71
C TYR A 28 -4.06 -12.53 9.91
N HIS A 29 -4.96 -11.94 10.70
CA HIS A 29 -6.21 -12.57 11.13
C HIS A 29 -7.49 -11.96 10.56
N ILE A 30 -7.44 -10.77 9.97
CA ILE A 30 -8.64 -10.06 9.50
C ILE A 30 -8.53 -9.77 8.01
N ASP A 31 -9.51 -10.26 7.25
CA ASP A 31 -9.78 -9.87 5.86
C ASP A 31 -10.98 -8.92 5.81
N ALA A 32 -11.01 -8.04 4.81
CA ALA A 32 -12.16 -7.19 4.52
C ALA A 32 -12.55 -7.37 3.05
N TRP A 33 -13.85 -7.53 2.76
CA TRP A 33 -14.31 -7.70 1.37
C TRP A 33 -14.66 -6.37 0.70
N ASP A 34 -15.02 -5.34 1.47
CA ASP A 34 -15.37 -4.02 0.93
C ASP A 34 -14.18 -3.07 1.03
N THR A 35 -13.67 -2.83 2.24
CA THR A 35 -12.68 -1.76 2.46
C THR A 35 -11.60 -2.16 3.46
N PHE A 36 -10.35 -1.92 3.08
CA PHE A 36 -9.24 -1.71 4.00
C PHE A 36 -8.96 -0.22 4.12
N ASN A 37 -8.96 0.31 5.34
CA ASN A 37 -8.55 1.68 5.65
C ASN A 37 -7.60 1.63 6.84
N ILE A 38 -6.31 1.83 6.55
CA ILE A 38 -5.22 1.63 7.52
C ILE A 38 -4.49 2.98 7.68
N ASP A 39 -4.43 3.51 8.89
CA ASP A 39 -3.66 4.71 9.22
C ASP A 39 -2.90 4.52 10.53
N ILE A 40 -1.73 3.90 10.42
CA ILE A 40 -0.86 3.68 11.57
C ILE A 40 0.59 3.86 11.16
N LYS A 41 1.32 4.64 11.95
CA LYS A 41 2.77 4.76 11.80
C LYS A 41 3.43 3.50 12.32
N THR A 42 4.30 2.90 11.54
CA THR A 42 5.06 1.71 11.92
C THR A 42 6.49 2.07 12.27
N SER A 43 7.22 1.14 12.89
CA SER A 43 8.68 1.27 12.96
C SER A 43 9.31 1.12 11.58
N TYR A 44 10.56 1.58 11.44
CA TYR A 44 11.35 1.42 10.21
C TYR A 44 11.72 -0.03 9.87
N ARG A 45 11.43 -0.98 10.79
CA ARG A 45 11.68 -2.42 10.59
C ARG A 45 10.40 -3.20 10.27
N PHE A 46 9.26 -2.53 10.26
CA PHE A 46 8.01 -3.20 9.97
C PHE A 46 7.97 -3.62 8.50
N GLU A 47 7.68 -4.88 8.29
CA GLU A 47 7.53 -5.48 6.97
C GLU A 47 6.29 -6.36 7.00
N CYS A 48 5.45 -6.23 5.98
CA CYS A 48 4.28 -7.08 5.81
C CYS A 48 4.05 -7.28 4.33
N LEU A 49 4.39 -8.45 3.79
CA LEU A 49 4.02 -8.83 2.43
C LEU A 49 2.74 -9.68 2.51
N ARG A 50 1.63 -9.10 2.07
CA ARG A 50 0.31 -9.71 2.10
C ARG A 50 -0.44 -9.39 0.83
N TYR A 51 -1.22 -10.36 0.34
CA TYR A 51 -2.20 -10.16 -0.71
C TYR A 51 -3.47 -9.54 -0.13
N PHE A 52 -3.87 -8.39 -0.67
CA PHE A 52 -5.09 -7.68 -0.28
C PHE A 52 -6.11 -7.76 -1.41
N LYS A 53 -7.32 -8.24 -1.10
CA LYS A 53 -8.43 -8.31 -2.06
C LYS A 53 -9.70 -7.72 -1.45
N SER A 54 -10.15 -6.61 -1.99
CA SER A 54 -11.37 -5.88 -1.59
C SER A 54 -11.81 -4.92 -2.70
N GLU A 55 -12.91 -4.21 -2.52
CA GLU A 55 -13.27 -3.12 -3.45
C GLU A 55 -12.32 -1.91 -3.29
N ASN A 56 -12.04 -1.53 -2.03
CA ASN A 56 -11.28 -0.34 -1.67
C ASN A 56 -10.06 -0.68 -0.79
N PHE A 57 -8.93 -0.05 -1.08
CA PHE A 57 -7.72 -0.08 -0.27
C PHE A 57 -7.20 1.33 -0.06
N GLU A 58 -7.33 1.85 1.17
CA GLU A 58 -6.73 3.10 1.62
C GLU A 58 -5.66 2.81 2.66
N LEU A 59 -4.44 3.26 2.38
CA LEU A 59 -3.32 3.21 3.32
C LEU A 59 -2.75 4.61 3.50
N LYS A 60 -2.78 5.06 4.74
CA LYS A 60 -2.11 6.26 5.23
C LYS A 60 -0.91 5.85 6.06
N SER A 61 0.08 6.73 6.17
CA SER A 61 1.33 6.41 6.88
C SER A 61 2.06 5.18 6.29
N GLY A 62 2.01 5.01 4.96
CA GLY A 62 2.52 3.84 4.22
C GLY A 62 4.04 3.72 4.12
N GLY A 63 4.80 4.14 5.12
CA GLY A 63 6.27 4.13 5.08
C GLY A 63 6.90 2.73 4.95
N TRP A 64 6.16 1.70 5.36
CA TRP A 64 6.52 0.28 5.22
C TRP A 64 6.06 -0.33 3.89
N PHE A 65 5.25 0.38 3.12
CA PHE A 65 4.61 -0.14 1.92
C PHE A 65 5.53 0.03 0.72
N THR A 66 5.96 -1.10 0.16
CA THR A 66 6.92 -1.15 -0.94
C THR A 66 6.24 -1.33 -2.30
N PHE A 67 7.02 -1.24 -3.38
CA PHE A 67 6.52 -1.58 -4.72
C PHE A 67 5.97 -3.02 -4.79
N TYR A 68 6.62 -3.98 -4.12
CA TYR A 68 6.13 -5.36 -4.06
C TYR A 68 4.80 -5.48 -3.32
N ASN A 69 4.57 -4.65 -2.31
CA ASN A 69 3.26 -4.60 -1.66
C ASN A 69 2.18 -4.13 -2.61
N LEU A 70 2.45 -3.09 -3.41
CA LEU A 70 1.50 -2.56 -4.37
C LEU A 70 1.07 -3.62 -5.39
N GLN A 71 2.01 -4.44 -5.87
CA GLN A 71 1.72 -5.54 -6.81
C GLN A 71 0.85 -6.66 -6.21
N LEU A 72 0.70 -6.70 -4.88
CA LEU A 72 -0.13 -7.67 -4.17
C LEU A 72 -1.52 -7.11 -3.78
N VAL A 73 -1.85 -5.89 -4.17
CA VAL A 73 -3.17 -5.29 -3.93
C VAL A 73 -4.07 -5.52 -5.15
N ASP A 74 -4.99 -6.47 -5.03
CA ASP A 74 -6.03 -6.75 -6.01
C ASP A 74 -7.33 -6.04 -5.62
N CYS A 75 -7.38 -4.72 -5.82
CA CYS A 75 -8.51 -3.86 -5.45
C CYS A 75 -8.90 -2.93 -6.60
N ALA A 76 -10.17 -2.50 -6.62
CA ALA A 76 -10.67 -1.61 -7.65
C ALA A 76 -10.26 -0.15 -7.43
N PHE A 77 -10.24 0.30 -6.18
CA PHE A 77 -9.86 1.65 -5.80
C PHE A 77 -8.71 1.61 -4.81
N ILE A 78 -7.56 2.12 -5.23
CA ILE A 78 -6.34 2.13 -4.41
C ILE A 78 -5.95 3.58 -4.12
N LYS A 79 -5.79 3.90 -2.83
CA LYS A 79 -5.27 5.18 -2.36
C LYS A 79 -4.15 4.96 -1.35
N ILE A 80 -2.95 5.49 -1.63
CA ILE A 80 -1.78 5.26 -0.77
C ILE A 80 -1.03 6.56 -0.52
N MET A 81 -0.82 6.89 0.75
CA MET A 81 -0.17 8.13 1.20
C MET A 81 0.97 7.85 2.19
N GLY A 82 1.93 8.78 2.26
CA GLY A 82 3.08 8.68 3.15
C GLY A 82 4.01 7.51 2.82
N THR A 83 4.17 7.18 1.53
CA THR A 83 4.96 6.04 1.06
C THR A 83 6.40 6.41 0.72
N GLN A 84 7.23 5.40 0.45
CA GLN A 84 8.54 5.57 -0.21
C GLN A 84 8.49 5.28 -1.72
N LEU A 85 7.30 5.12 -2.30
CA LEU A 85 7.15 4.83 -3.73
C LEU A 85 7.62 6.04 -4.56
N THR A 86 8.38 5.75 -5.60
CA THR A 86 8.96 6.77 -6.47
C THR A 86 8.23 6.83 -7.81
N ASN A 87 8.53 7.87 -8.60
CA ASN A 87 8.12 7.96 -10.00
C ASN A 87 8.57 6.74 -10.83
N CYS A 88 9.74 6.16 -10.55
CA CYS A 88 10.22 4.95 -11.22
C CYS A 88 9.31 3.76 -10.92
N ASN A 89 8.92 3.57 -9.66
CA ASN A 89 7.99 2.49 -9.27
C ASN A 89 6.62 2.68 -9.92
N MET A 90 6.10 3.91 -9.93
CA MET A 90 4.80 4.19 -10.53
C MET A 90 4.82 4.04 -12.06
N LYS A 91 5.90 4.43 -12.72
CA LYS A 91 6.08 4.18 -14.16
C LYS A 91 5.99 2.70 -14.47
N GLU A 92 6.71 1.87 -13.71
CA GLU A 92 6.70 0.41 -13.89
C GLU A 92 5.30 -0.17 -13.63
N TYR A 93 4.63 0.25 -12.54
CA TYR A 93 3.28 -0.20 -12.21
C TYR A 93 2.27 0.15 -13.31
N LEU A 94 2.30 1.39 -13.81
CA LEU A 94 1.40 1.85 -14.87
C LEU A 94 1.65 1.12 -16.19
N MET A 95 2.91 0.80 -16.53
CA MET A 95 3.22 -0.03 -17.70
C MET A 95 2.60 -1.41 -17.57
N GLN A 96 2.73 -2.05 -16.40
CA GLN A 96 2.09 -3.34 -16.14
C GLN A 96 0.56 -3.26 -16.27
N TRP A 97 -0.06 -2.18 -15.78
CA TRP A 97 -1.50 -1.97 -15.90
C TRP A 97 -1.95 -1.79 -17.36
N ILE A 98 -1.21 -1.01 -18.15
CA ILE A 98 -1.46 -0.82 -19.60
C ILE A 98 -1.37 -2.15 -20.35
N ASP A 99 -0.44 -3.03 -19.97
CA ASP A 99 -0.28 -4.37 -20.55
C ASP A 99 -1.39 -5.35 -20.14
N GLY A 100 -2.37 -4.90 -19.35
CA GLY A 100 -3.54 -5.69 -18.94
C GLY A 100 -3.38 -6.43 -17.61
N ASN A 101 -2.31 -6.16 -16.84
CA ASN A 101 -2.22 -6.63 -15.46
C ASN A 101 -3.18 -5.83 -14.56
N PHE A 102 -3.49 -6.36 -13.38
CA PHE A 102 -4.38 -5.72 -12.40
C PHE A 102 -5.80 -5.46 -12.94
N GLU A 103 -6.44 -6.50 -13.49
CA GLU A 103 -7.75 -6.42 -14.18
C GLU A 103 -8.88 -5.75 -13.38
N ASN A 104 -8.82 -5.81 -12.04
CA ASN A 104 -9.82 -5.22 -11.17
C ASN A 104 -9.62 -3.73 -10.94
N LEU A 105 -8.41 -3.20 -11.19
CA LEU A 105 -8.05 -1.81 -10.89
C LEU A 105 -8.82 -0.83 -11.78
N ARG A 106 -9.51 0.12 -11.15
CA ARG A 106 -10.27 1.19 -11.79
C ARG A 106 -9.72 2.57 -11.49
N SER A 107 -9.14 2.76 -10.30
CA SER A 107 -8.57 4.04 -9.87
C SER A 107 -7.36 3.82 -8.99
N LEU A 108 -6.33 4.63 -9.22
CA LEU A 108 -5.07 4.62 -8.48
C LEU A 108 -4.70 6.06 -8.08
N ASP A 109 -4.57 6.30 -6.79
CA ASP A 109 -4.08 7.55 -6.19
C ASP A 109 -2.90 7.21 -5.27
N VAL A 110 -1.70 7.67 -5.64
CA VAL A 110 -0.48 7.36 -4.89
C VAL A 110 0.34 8.63 -4.69
N GLU A 111 0.58 8.97 -3.42
CA GLU A 111 1.56 9.98 -3.05
C GLU A 111 2.97 9.41 -3.27
N MET A 112 3.67 10.01 -4.22
CA MET A 112 5.04 9.64 -4.57
C MET A 112 6.05 10.47 -3.79
N ARG A 113 7.15 9.83 -3.41
CA ARG A 113 8.35 10.50 -2.94
C ARG A 113 9.13 11.02 -4.15
N GLU A 114 9.39 12.32 -4.18
CA GLU A 114 10.34 12.88 -5.15
C GLU A 114 11.73 12.29 -4.92
N VAL A 115 12.28 11.68 -5.95
CA VAL A 115 13.71 11.42 -6.03
C VAL A 115 14.34 12.73 -6.51
N ARG A 116 15.03 13.44 -5.62
CA ARG A 116 15.83 14.60 -6.02
C ARG A 116 17.06 14.07 -6.73
N ASP A 117 17.06 14.12 -8.06
CA ASP A 117 18.29 13.98 -8.82
C ASP A 117 19.11 15.25 -8.62
N GLU A 118 20.15 15.18 -7.80
CA GLU A 118 21.09 16.29 -7.58
C GLU A 118 21.76 16.74 -8.89
N GLU A 119 21.85 15.85 -9.89
CA GLU A 119 22.40 16.12 -11.22
C GLU A 119 21.53 17.11 -12.02
N TYR A 120 20.19 17.03 -11.90
CA TYR A 120 19.26 17.98 -12.54
C TYR A 120 19.28 19.37 -11.90
N LEU A 121 19.73 19.50 -10.65
CA LEU A 121 19.85 20.79 -9.96
C LEU A 121 21.13 21.54 -10.34
N LEU A 122 22.17 20.81 -10.78
CA LEU A 122 23.46 21.38 -11.16
C LEU A 122 23.55 21.74 -12.65
N ASP A 123 22.69 21.18 -13.51
CA ASP A 123 22.64 21.49 -14.95
C ASP A 123 21.92 22.84 -15.25
N GLY A 124 21.42 23.51 -14.21
CA GLY A 124 20.80 24.83 -14.26
C GLY A 124 21.64 25.97 -13.64
N MET A 125 22.90 25.72 -13.27
CA MET A 125 23.85 26.70 -12.72
C MET A 125 25.04 26.91 -13.66
#